data_AF-A0A957F3T2-F1
#
_entry.id   AF-A0A957F3T2-F1
#
_cell.length_a   1.000
_cell.length_b   1.000
_cell.length_c   1.000
_cell.angle_alpha   90.00
_cell.angle_beta   90.00
_cell.angle_gamma   90.00
#
_symmetry.space_group_name_H-M   'P 1'
#
loop_
_entity.id
_entity.type
_entity.pdbx_description
1 polymer ?
#
loop_
_entity_poly.entity_id
_entity_poly.type
_entity_poly.pdbx_seq_one_letter_code
_entity_poly.pdbx_strand_id
1 'polypeptide(L)'
;MSDRKPASSSENTVPVGVVLMIFGVLLLLAVAVVWLVAPQLMPRALQELVAPSGVVAAAIPTPMPLASLGEAGEGETAAQLLSSSINPYTAYPDYFVAASDAAVGSTAGIPRRIAIPAIDLDAPVSAVSLERIGAGSSAYYQWDVPQRFEAGWHNTSARLGEAGNTVINGHHNVHGEVFRDLVDLEAGDKILVTDAAQTHTYRVEAVEIMPERGEPFSVRLENSRWIEHTDDERLTLVTCWPYTGNSHRLVVVALPAD
;
A
#
# COMPACT_ATOMS: atom_id res chain seq x y z
N MET A 1 -90.95 -27.37 -21.01
CA MET A 1 -90.00 -26.24 -21.03
C MET A 1 -88.98 -26.49 -19.93
N SER A 2 -87.69 -26.63 -20.27
CA SER A 2 -86.62 -26.79 -19.28
C SER A 2 -85.73 -25.55 -19.34
N ASP A 3 -85.85 -24.70 -18.32
CA ASP A 3 -85.11 -23.46 -18.16
C ASP A 3 -83.63 -23.75 -17.89
N ARG A 4 -82.74 -23.28 -18.78
CA ARG A 4 -81.31 -23.25 -18.50
C ARG A 4 -81.00 -22.07 -17.60
N LYS A 5 -80.60 -22.37 -16.36
CA LYS A 5 -79.98 -21.42 -15.44
C LYS A 5 -78.64 -20.94 -16.01
N PRO A 6 -78.38 -19.63 -16.13
CA PRO A 6 -77.09 -19.14 -16.62
C PRO A 6 -75.99 -19.38 -15.58
N ALA A 7 -74.82 -19.82 -16.05
CA ALA A 7 -73.62 -19.96 -15.23
C ALA A 7 -73.12 -18.56 -14.84
N SER A 8 -72.98 -18.30 -13.53
CA SER A 8 -72.38 -17.06 -13.06
C SER A 8 -70.88 -17.09 -13.33
N SER A 9 -70.39 -16.19 -14.18
CA SER A 9 -68.96 -15.87 -14.28
C SER A 9 -68.50 -15.36 -12.92
N SER A 10 -67.63 -16.10 -12.24
CA SER A 10 -66.95 -15.60 -11.04
C SER A 10 -65.94 -14.55 -11.47
N GLU A 11 -66.31 -13.27 -11.38
CA GLU A 11 -65.35 -12.18 -11.52
C GLU A 11 -64.31 -12.30 -10.39
N ASN A 12 -63.07 -12.62 -10.76
CA ASN A 12 -61.91 -12.56 -9.86
C ASN A 12 -61.65 -11.10 -9.49
N THR A 13 -62.39 -10.60 -8.51
CA THR A 13 -62.19 -9.27 -7.94
C THR A 13 -60.94 -9.32 -7.06
N VAL A 14 -59.82 -8.86 -7.61
CA VAL A 14 -58.59 -8.68 -6.82
C VAL A 14 -58.88 -7.58 -5.78
N PRO A 15 -58.66 -7.83 -4.48
CA PRO A 15 -58.89 -6.82 -3.46
C PRO A 15 -58.06 -5.57 -3.80
N VAL A 16 -58.67 -4.39 -3.74
CA VAL A 16 -57.97 -3.12 -4.05
C VAL A 16 -56.69 -2.98 -3.21
N GLY A 17 -56.67 -3.50 -1.98
CA GLY A 17 -55.47 -3.55 -1.14
C GLY A 17 -54.32 -4.38 -1.72
N VAL A 18 -54.62 -5.50 -2.38
CA VAL A 18 -53.60 -6.34 -3.05
C VAL A 18 -53.03 -5.63 -4.27
N VAL A 19 -53.88 -4.94 -5.04
CA VAL A 19 -53.43 -4.13 -6.18
C VAL A 19 -52.50 -3.02 -5.73
N LEU A 20 -52.88 -2.26 -4.69
CA LEU A 20 -52.05 -1.19 -4.13
C LEU A 20 -50.71 -1.72 -3.57
N MET A 21 -50.72 -2.89 -2.94
CA MET A 21 -49.50 -3.54 -2.45
C MET A 21 -48.56 -3.92 -3.60
N ILE A 22 -49.09 -4.50 -4.68
CA ILE A 22 -48.30 -4.87 -5.87
C ILE A 22 -47.69 -3.62 -6.51
N PHE A 23 -48.47 -2.56 -6.69
CA PHE A 23 -47.97 -1.29 -7.23
C PHE A 23 -46.89 -0.67 -6.33
N GLY A 24 -47.07 -0.71 -5.01
CA GLY A 24 -46.08 -0.22 -4.05
C GLY A 24 -44.75 -0.98 -4.12
N VAL A 25 -44.81 -2.31 -4.21
CA VAL A 25 -43.60 -3.15 -4.37
C VAL A 25 -42.91 -2.87 -5.70
N LEU A 26 -43.66 -2.77 -6.80
CA LEU A 26 -43.09 -2.45 -8.12
C LEU A 26 -42.43 -1.08 -8.14
N LEU A 27 -43.02 -0.08 -7.47
CA LEU A 27 -42.44 1.25 -7.34
C LEU A 27 -41.12 1.21 -6.56
N LEU A 28 -41.08 0.50 -5.43
CA LEU A 28 -39.86 0.36 -4.62
C LEU A 28 -38.75 -0.35 -5.41
N LEU A 29 -39.08 -1.40 -6.16
CA LEU A 29 -38.13 -2.10 -7.01
C LEU A 29 -37.61 -1.20 -8.14
N ALA A 30 -38.48 -0.39 -8.76
CA ALA A 30 -38.07 0.55 -9.80
C ALA A 30 -37.10 1.61 -9.24
N VAL A 31 -37.39 2.17 -8.06
CA VAL A 31 -36.49 3.11 -7.36
C VAL A 31 -35.15 2.45 -7.04
N ALA A 32 -35.15 1.21 -6.55
CA ALA A 32 -33.94 0.46 -6.27
C ALA A 32 -33.09 0.22 -7.53
N VAL A 33 -33.71 -0.12 -8.66
CA VAL A 33 -33.01 -0.29 -9.94
C VAL A 33 -32.44 1.04 -10.45
N VAL A 34 -33.19 2.14 -10.34
CA VAL A 34 -32.68 3.48 -10.71
C VAL A 34 -31.47 3.85 -9.86
N TRP A 35 -31.48 3.58 -8.56
CA TRP A 35 -30.34 3.83 -7.70
C TRP A 35 -29.16 2.88 -7.95
N LEU A 36 -29.42 1.65 -8.41
CA LEU A 36 -28.37 0.71 -8.82
C LEU A 36 -27.63 1.19 -10.09
N VAL A 37 -28.38 1.73 -11.07
CA VAL A 37 -27.82 2.16 -12.37
C VAL A 37 -27.31 3.60 -12.32
N ALA A 38 -27.90 4.46 -11.50
CA ALA A 38 -27.58 5.88 -11.39
C ALA A 38 -27.52 6.32 -9.91
N PRO A 39 -26.48 5.90 -9.17
CA PRO A 39 -26.36 6.16 -7.73
C PRO A 39 -26.32 7.65 -7.39
N GLN A 40 -25.89 8.52 -8.32
CA GLN A 40 -25.90 9.98 -8.17
C GLN A 40 -27.30 10.60 -7.99
N LEU A 41 -28.37 9.87 -8.35
CA LEU A 41 -29.76 10.31 -8.15
C LEU A 41 -30.28 10.03 -6.72
N MET A 42 -29.52 9.28 -5.91
CA MET A 42 -29.85 9.03 -4.51
C MET A 42 -29.53 10.28 -3.66
N PRO A 43 -30.36 10.62 -2.65
CA PRO A 43 -30.00 11.67 -1.68
C PRO A 43 -28.66 11.37 -1.00
N ARG A 44 -27.81 12.39 -0.85
CA ARG A 44 -26.45 12.25 -0.27
C ARG A 44 -26.43 11.52 1.08
N ALA A 45 -27.41 11.79 1.94
CA ALA A 45 -27.50 11.13 3.25
C ALA A 45 -27.65 9.60 3.16
N LEU A 46 -28.30 9.08 2.11
CA LEU A 46 -28.44 7.64 1.88
C LEU A 46 -27.23 7.04 1.16
N GLN A 47 -26.54 7.84 0.34
CA GLN A 47 -25.27 7.45 -0.27
C GLN A 47 -24.21 7.18 0.80
N GLU A 48 -24.12 8.02 1.84
CA GLU A 48 -23.17 7.82 2.94
C GLU A 48 -23.44 6.56 3.78
N LEU A 49 -24.71 6.11 3.83
CA LEU A 49 -25.13 4.95 4.62
C LEU A 49 -24.92 3.62 3.88
N VAL A 50 -25.05 3.64 2.54
CA VAL A 50 -24.97 2.44 1.69
C VAL A 50 -23.67 2.38 0.90
N ALA A 51 -22.89 3.47 0.87
CA ALA A 51 -21.53 3.42 0.37
C ALA A 51 -20.82 2.26 1.08
N PRO A 52 -20.24 1.29 0.34
CA PRO A 52 -19.30 0.39 0.97
C PRO A 52 -18.31 1.31 1.69
N SER A 53 -18.06 1.07 2.98
CA SER A 53 -16.91 1.66 3.65
C SER A 53 -15.75 1.28 2.78
N GLY A 54 -15.34 2.22 1.92
CA GLY A 54 -14.48 1.90 0.82
C GLY A 54 -13.27 1.28 1.47
N VAL A 55 -12.88 0.11 0.99
CA VAL A 55 -11.46 -0.14 0.86
C VAL A 55 -10.99 1.01 -0.01
N VAL A 56 -10.59 2.09 0.66
CA VAL A 56 -9.72 3.09 0.08
C VAL A 56 -8.54 2.23 -0.28
N ALA A 57 -8.44 1.81 -1.55
CA ALA A 57 -7.20 1.35 -2.13
C ALA A 57 -6.17 2.30 -1.55
N ALA A 58 -5.24 1.78 -0.74
CA ALA A 58 -4.42 2.57 0.14
C ALA A 58 -3.78 3.70 -0.68
N ALA A 59 -4.44 4.86 -0.68
CA ALA A 59 -4.01 6.03 -1.39
C ALA A 59 -2.96 6.59 -0.45
N ILE A 60 -1.74 6.12 -0.69
CA ILE A 60 -0.55 6.71 -0.16
C ILE A 60 -0.60 8.18 -0.60
N PRO A 61 -0.52 9.13 0.34
CA PRO A 61 -0.89 10.51 0.08
C PRO A 61 0.02 11.09 -1.00
N THR A 62 -0.63 11.68 -1.99
CA THR A 62 -0.09 12.57 -3.02
C THR A 62 0.60 13.78 -2.39
N PRO A 63 1.85 14.11 -2.75
CA PRO A 63 2.34 15.48 -2.69
C PRO A 63 1.84 16.28 -3.92
N MET A 64 1.45 17.54 -3.69
CA MET A 64 0.94 18.50 -4.69
C MET A 64 2.06 19.20 -5.50
N PRO A 65 1.76 19.79 -6.67
CA PRO A 65 2.74 20.15 -7.69
C PRO A 65 3.55 21.42 -7.39
N LEU A 66 4.80 21.43 -7.86
CA LEU A 66 5.69 22.58 -7.83
C LEU A 66 5.13 23.73 -8.70
N ALA A 67 5.06 24.93 -8.12
CA ALA A 67 4.62 26.13 -8.81
C ALA A 67 5.60 26.55 -9.92
N SER A 68 5.01 27.04 -11.02
CA SER A 68 5.62 27.57 -12.23
C SER A 68 6.60 28.74 -11.97
N LEU A 69 7.73 28.74 -12.68
CA LEU A 69 8.49 29.94 -13.01
C LEU A 69 8.53 30.11 -14.53
N GLY A 70 8.32 31.36 -14.95
CA GLY A 70 7.86 31.77 -16.26
C GLY A 70 8.90 31.88 -17.37
N GLU A 71 8.34 32.26 -18.51
CA GLU A 71 8.87 32.49 -19.87
C GLU A 71 10.26 33.12 -20.00
N ALA A 72 10.99 32.69 -21.04
CA ALA A 72 11.72 33.59 -21.92
C ALA A 72 12.05 32.92 -23.29
N GLY A 73 11.57 33.54 -24.37
CA GLY A 73 12.43 34.09 -25.42
C GLY A 73 12.99 33.18 -26.50
N GLU A 74 12.60 33.50 -27.73
CA GLU A 74 12.92 32.86 -29.02
C GLU A 74 14.38 32.98 -29.46
N GLY A 75 14.81 31.98 -30.26
CA GLY A 75 15.78 32.14 -31.35
C GLY A 75 17.21 31.66 -31.08
N GLU A 76 17.56 30.46 -31.57
CA GLU A 76 18.78 30.18 -32.36
C GLU A 76 18.88 28.67 -32.74
N THR A 77 18.82 28.43 -34.06
CA THR A 77 19.27 27.25 -34.86
C THR A 77 19.28 25.83 -34.27
N ALA A 78 18.40 24.99 -34.82
CA ALA A 78 18.14 23.57 -34.50
C ALA A 78 19.26 22.55 -34.80
N ALA A 79 20.53 22.95 -34.93
CA ALA A 79 21.65 22.04 -35.18
C ALA A 79 22.79 22.11 -34.15
N GLN A 80 22.71 23.05 -33.19
CA GLN A 80 23.77 23.25 -32.17
C GLN A 80 23.29 22.93 -30.74
N LEU A 81 22.04 22.49 -30.55
CA LEU A 81 21.44 22.16 -29.25
C LEU A 81 21.49 20.67 -28.86
N LEU A 82 22.11 19.81 -29.67
CA LEU A 82 22.21 18.38 -29.35
C LEU A 82 23.45 17.99 -28.51
N SER A 83 24.32 18.93 -28.15
CA SER A 83 25.50 18.65 -27.32
C SER A 83 25.68 19.56 -26.11
N SER A 84 24.69 20.37 -25.75
CA SER A 84 24.80 21.33 -24.64
C SER A 84 23.47 21.57 -23.94
N SER A 85 22.80 20.52 -23.49
CA SER A 85 21.85 20.63 -22.37
C SER A 85 22.30 19.72 -21.25
N ILE A 86 23.24 20.22 -20.46
CA ILE A 86 23.37 19.77 -19.08
C ILE A 86 22.10 20.28 -18.39
N ASN A 87 21.09 19.41 -18.33
CA ASN A 87 19.89 19.63 -17.54
C ASN A 87 20.32 19.71 -16.07
N PRO A 88 20.13 20.82 -15.33
CA PRO A 88 20.53 20.92 -13.93
C PRO A 88 19.62 20.12 -12.97
N TYR A 89 18.90 19.12 -13.48
CA TYR A 89 18.02 18.23 -12.71
C TYR A 89 18.51 16.78 -12.57
N THR A 90 19.77 16.49 -12.93
CA THR A 90 20.41 15.19 -12.67
C THR A 90 21.60 15.30 -11.72
N ALA A 91 21.39 15.98 -10.59
CA ALA A 91 22.27 15.84 -9.43
C ALA A 91 21.44 15.29 -8.25
N TYR A 92 21.15 14.00 -8.29
CA TYR A 92 21.03 13.24 -7.05
C TYR A 92 22.45 12.91 -6.60
N PRO A 93 22.76 12.95 -5.29
CA PRO A 93 24.06 12.55 -4.80
C PRO A 93 24.30 11.05 -5.11
N ASP A 94 25.54 10.70 -5.44
CA ASP A 94 26.05 9.35 -5.74
C ASP A 94 25.94 8.36 -4.55
N TYR A 95 24.75 8.19 -3.96
CA TYR A 95 24.51 7.23 -2.85
C TYR A 95 23.97 5.87 -3.32
N PHE A 96 23.80 5.65 -4.62
CA PHE A 96 23.48 4.34 -5.18
C PHE A 96 24.57 3.92 -6.14
N VAL A 97 25.71 3.50 -5.58
CA VAL A 97 26.71 2.75 -6.34
C VAL A 97 26.07 1.43 -6.73
N ALA A 98 25.63 1.32 -7.98
CA ALA A 98 25.39 0.04 -8.61
C ALA A 98 26.72 -0.74 -8.56
N ALA A 99 26.79 -1.75 -7.71
CA ALA A 99 27.88 -2.72 -7.75
C ALA A 99 27.84 -3.42 -9.11
N SER A 100 28.79 -3.05 -9.96
CA SER A 100 29.05 -3.61 -11.27
C SER A 100 29.53 -5.06 -11.14
N ASP A 101 28.73 -5.97 -11.70
CA ASP A 101 29.10 -7.20 -12.40
C ASP A 101 30.32 -7.99 -11.86
N ALA A 102 30.07 -8.84 -10.86
CA ALA A 102 30.86 -10.05 -10.64
C ALA A 102 30.07 -11.13 -9.88
N ALA A 103 30.20 -12.36 -10.37
CA ALA A 103 29.80 -13.64 -9.80
C ALA A 103 28.38 -14.13 -10.10
N VAL A 104 28.34 -15.32 -10.72
CA VAL A 104 27.22 -16.25 -10.73
C VAL A 104 26.74 -16.49 -9.29
N GLY A 105 25.76 -15.68 -8.88
CA GLY A 105 24.64 -15.99 -8.00
C GLY A 105 24.94 -16.48 -6.59
N SER A 106 25.78 -15.79 -5.79
CA SER A 106 25.74 -16.01 -4.34
C SER A 106 24.38 -15.53 -3.81
N THR A 107 23.54 -16.50 -3.42
CA THR A 107 22.29 -16.27 -2.69
C THR A 107 22.51 -16.06 -1.19
N ALA A 108 23.77 -16.09 -0.74
CA ALA A 108 24.13 -15.68 0.61
C ALA A 108 23.82 -14.19 0.81
N GLY A 109 23.35 -13.85 2.01
CA GLY A 109 22.92 -12.50 2.37
C GLY A 109 21.55 -12.09 1.83
N ILE A 110 20.91 -12.86 0.94
CA ILE A 110 19.55 -12.56 0.45
C ILE A 110 18.53 -13.12 1.44
N PRO A 111 17.70 -12.28 2.10
CA PRO A 111 16.66 -12.76 3.01
C PRO A 111 15.67 -13.69 2.31
N ARG A 112 15.35 -14.82 2.94
CA ARG A 112 14.37 -15.80 2.44
C ARG A 112 13.29 -16.15 3.44
N ARG A 113 13.56 -15.94 4.73
CA ARG A 113 12.64 -16.23 5.83
C ARG A 113 12.95 -15.32 7.00
N ILE A 114 11.92 -14.88 7.72
CA ILE A 114 12.02 -14.13 8.96
C ILE A 114 11.23 -14.88 10.05
N ALA A 115 11.82 -14.98 11.23
CA ALA A 115 11.17 -15.51 12.41
C ALA A 115 11.40 -14.59 13.62
N ILE A 116 10.33 -14.27 14.35
CA ILE A 116 10.37 -13.40 15.53
C ILE A 116 9.60 -14.10 16.66
N PRO A 117 10.29 -14.87 17.53
CA PRO A 117 9.64 -15.72 18.53
C PRO A 117 8.74 -14.98 19.52
N ALA A 118 9.08 -13.72 19.85
CA ALA A 118 8.32 -12.92 20.82
C ALA A 118 6.86 -12.67 20.39
N ILE A 119 6.59 -12.69 19.08
CA ILE A 119 5.28 -12.41 18.49
C ILE A 119 4.76 -13.58 17.63
N ASP A 120 5.32 -14.79 17.81
CA ASP A 120 4.96 -16.00 17.06
C ASP A 120 4.98 -15.82 15.52
N LEU A 121 5.89 -14.97 15.02
CA LEU A 121 6.02 -14.72 13.59
C LEU A 121 7.00 -15.72 12.96
N ASP A 122 6.58 -16.36 11.88
CA ASP A 122 7.41 -17.17 10.99
C ASP A 122 6.89 -17.06 9.55
N ALA A 123 7.63 -16.34 8.71
CA ALA A 123 7.16 -15.97 7.37
C ALA A 123 8.25 -16.07 6.29
N PRO A 124 7.88 -16.36 5.03
CA PRO A 124 8.79 -16.20 3.90
C PRO A 124 9.13 -14.73 3.68
N VAL A 125 10.29 -14.50 3.07
CA VAL A 125 10.75 -13.19 2.60
C VAL A 125 11.05 -13.26 1.11
N SER A 126 10.52 -12.34 0.32
CA SER A 126 10.86 -12.16 -1.09
C SER A 126 11.48 -10.80 -1.36
N ALA A 127 12.29 -10.72 -2.41
CA ALA A 127 12.82 -9.45 -2.89
C ALA A 127 11.69 -8.63 -3.54
N VAL A 128 11.48 -7.42 -3.05
CA VAL A 128 10.56 -6.43 -3.62
C VAL A 128 11.35 -5.31 -4.29
N SER A 129 10.75 -4.70 -5.31
CA SER A 129 11.36 -3.60 -6.07
C SER A 129 10.62 -2.30 -5.83
N LEU A 130 11.33 -1.20 -6.09
CA LEU A 130 10.75 0.12 -6.08
C LEU A 130 9.93 0.32 -7.37
N GLU A 131 8.64 0.56 -7.22
CA GLU A 131 7.72 0.82 -8.31
C GLU A 131 7.48 2.33 -8.47
N ARG A 132 7.41 2.79 -9.71
CA ARG A 132 7.02 4.17 -10.03
C ARG A 132 5.51 4.24 -10.21
N ILE A 133 4.83 4.91 -9.27
CA ILE A 133 3.39 5.10 -9.29
C ILE A 133 3.04 6.45 -9.93
N GLY A 134 2.06 6.46 -10.83
CA GLY A 134 1.57 7.67 -11.49
C GLY A 134 2.34 8.05 -12.76
N ALA A 135 1.96 9.19 -13.36
CA ALA A 135 2.49 9.67 -14.64
C ALA A 135 2.90 11.14 -14.57
N GLY A 136 3.84 11.54 -15.45
CA GLY A 136 4.33 12.92 -15.51
C GLY A 136 4.98 13.40 -14.21
N SER A 137 4.71 14.65 -13.84
CA SER A 137 5.26 15.32 -12.64
C SER A 137 4.62 14.91 -11.32
N SER A 138 3.54 14.12 -11.34
CA SER A 138 2.89 13.59 -10.14
C SER A 138 3.36 12.19 -9.76
N ALA A 139 4.34 11.65 -10.49
CA ALA A 139 4.83 10.31 -10.21
C ALA A 139 5.69 10.28 -8.95
N TYR A 140 5.55 9.21 -8.18
CA TYR A 140 6.34 8.94 -7.00
C TYR A 140 6.80 7.49 -6.99
N TYR A 141 7.76 7.19 -6.13
CA TYR A 141 8.31 5.85 -6.00
C TYR A 141 7.82 5.22 -4.70
N GLN A 142 7.54 3.92 -4.75
CA GLN A 142 7.04 3.18 -3.62
C GLN A 142 7.55 1.75 -3.68
N TRP A 143 7.94 1.20 -2.53
CA TRP A 143 8.26 -0.22 -2.43
C TRP A 143 7.00 -1.07 -2.57
N ASP A 144 7.10 -2.12 -3.40
CA ASP A 144 6.11 -3.18 -3.42
C ASP A 144 6.02 -3.88 -2.05
N VAL A 145 4.85 -4.41 -1.73
CA VAL A 145 4.58 -5.15 -0.48
C VAL A 145 3.86 -6.44 -0.84
N PRO A 146 4.36 -7.61 -0.42
CA PRO A 146 3.74 -8.88 -0.77
C PRO A 146 2.28 -8.98 -0.30
N GLN A 147 1.41 -9.52 -1.17
CA GLN A 147 -0.05 -9.63 -0.91
C GLN A 147 -0.43 -10.87 -0.08
N ARG A 148 0.52 -11.71 0.28
CA ARG A 148 0.31 -12.93 1.09
C ARG A 148 0.92 -12.75 2.46
N PHE A 149 0.82 -13.77 3.31
CA PHE A 149 1.57 -13.84 4.56
C PHE A 149 3.07 -13.99 4.25
N GLU A 150 3.71 -12.88 3.92
CA GLU A 150 5.06 -12.80 3.36
C GLU A 150 5.61 -11.39 3.56
N ALA A 151 6.89 -11.28 3.90
CA ALA A 151 7.58 -10.00 4.05
C ALA A 151 8.42 -9.67 2.80
N GLY A 152 8.61 -8.38 2.53
CA GLY A 152 9.32 -7.89 1.34
C GLY A 152 10.67 -7.27 1.70
N TRP A 153 11.77 -7.91 1.32
CA TRP A 153 13.10 -7.29 1.40
C TRP A 153 13.31 -6.30 0.26
N HIS A 154 13.67 -5.07 0.58
CA HIS A 154 14.00 -4.05 -0.40
C HIS A 154 15.28 -4.45 -1.14
N ASN A 155 15.18 -4.80 -2.42
CA ASN A 155 16.28 -5.43 -3.17
C ASN A 155 17.52 -4.54 -3.42
N THR A 156 17.44 -3.25 -3.11
CA THR A 156 18.57 -2.31 -3.13
C THR A 156 19.09 -1.96 -1.73
N SER A 157 18.50 -2.53 -0.67
CA SER A 157 19.00 -2.40 0.69
C SER A 157 20.13 -3.40 0.96
N ALA A 158 20.81 -3.28 2.09
CA ALA A 158 21.95 -4.14 2.40
C ALA A 158 21.54 -5.61 2.49
N ARG A 159 22.48 -6.50 2.13
CA ARG A 159 22.36 -7.94 2.37
C ARG A 159 22.61 -8.25 3.85
N LEU A 160 22.12 -9.39 4.31
CA LEU A 160 22.39 -9.87 5.67
C LEU A 160 23.88 -10.13 5.90
N GLY A 161 24.40 -9.72 7.05
CA GLY A 161 25.81 -9.86 7.41
C GLY A 161 26.76 -8.87 6.72
N GLU A 162 26.23 -7.89 5.98
CA GLU A 162 27.00 -6.82 5.36
C GLU A 162 26.74 -5.48 6.08
N ALA A 163 27.74 -4.59 6.07
CA ALA A 163 27.56 -3.22 6.54
C ALA A 163 26.46 -2.53 5.72
N GLY A 164 25.55 -1.86 6.40
CA GLY A 164 24.35 -1.29 5.80
C GLY A 164 23.08 -1.66 6.53
N ASN A 165 21.99 -1.07 6.04
CA ASN A 165 20.65 -1.30 6.55
C ASN A 165 19.94 -2.31 5.64
N THR A 166 19.68 -3.52 6.14
CA THR A 166 18.76 -4.46 5.50
C THR A 166 17.33 -4.03 5.83
N VAL A 167 16.52 -3.71 4.82
CA VAL A 167 15.17 -3.20 5.04
C VAL A 167 14.14 -4.24 4.59
N ILE A 168 13.21 -4.59 5.48
CA ILE A 168 12.12 -5.53 5.21
C ILE A 168 10.78 -4.87 5.54
N ASN A 169 9.85 -4.88 4.59
CA ASN A 169 8.50 -4.37 4.74
C ASN A 169 7.46 -5.50 4.85
N GLY A 170 6.27 -5.16 5.30
CA GLY A 170 5.16 -6.12 5.37
C GLY A 170 3.85 -5.44 5.73
N HIS A 171 2.73 -6.07 5.39
CA HIS A 171 1.41 -5.56 5.75
C HIS A 171 1.11 -5.72 7.24
N HIS A 172 0.43 -4.73 7.82
CA HIS A 172 0.00 -4.72 9.23
C HIS A 172 -1.44 -5.24 9.42
N ASN A 173 -2.37 -4.88 8.54
CA ASN A 173 -3.81 -5.05 8.77
C ASN A 173 -4.60 -5.41 7.50
N VAL A 174 -3.90 -5.71 6.41
CA VAL A 174 -4.46 -6.11 5.13
C VAL A 174 -3.73 -7.34 4.63
N HIS A 175 -4.36 -8.08 3.72
CA HIS A 175 -3.85 -9.25 2.98
C HIS A 175 -2.51 -9.81 3.50
N GLY A 176 -2.58 -10.92 4.23
CA GLY A 176 -1.41 -11.53 4.86
C GLY A 176 -1.13 -10.99 6.25
N GLU A 177 -1.14 -9.67 6.47
CA GLU A 177 -0.89 -9.04 7.77
C GLU A 177 0.35 -9.62 8.51
N VAL A 178 1.42 -9.93 7.76
CA VAL A 178 2.63 -10.59 8.27
C VAL A 178 3.30 -9.82 9.43
N PHE A 179 3.13 -8.49 9.46
CA PHE A 179 3.67 -7.60 10.47
C PHE A 179 2.58 -6.99 11.36
N ARG A 180 1.49 -7.72 11.55
CA ARG A 180 0.40 -7.35 12.47
C ARG A 180 0.90 -7.00 13.87
N ASP A 181 1.75 -7.85 14.44
CA ASP A 181 2.11 -7.77 15.85
C ASP A 181 3.50 -7.14 16.09
N LEU A 182 4.10 -6.48 15.08
CA LEU A 182 5.41 -5.81 15.25
C LEU A 182 5.42 -4.74 16.35
N VAL A 183 4.26 -4.18 16.69
CA VAL A 183 4.11 -3.19 17.76
C VAL A 183 4.38 -3.76 19.15
N ASP A 184 4.23 -5.08 19.31
CA ASP A 184 4.38 -5.75 20.60
C ASP A 184 5.85 -6.14 20.88
N LEU A 185 6.77 -5.81 19.97
CA LEU A 185 8.20 -6.04 20.18
C LEU A 185 8.79 -5.04 21.16
N GLU A 186 9.73 -5.53 21.96
CA GLU A 186 10.48 -4.74 22.92
C GLU A 186 11.99 -4.81 22.63
N ALA A 187 12.72 -3.80 23.11
CA ALA A 187 14.18 -3.82 23.04
C ALA A 187 14.73 -5.07 23.73
N GLY A 188 15.60 -5.81 23.03
CA GLY A 188 16.11 -7.10 23.48
C GLY A 188 15.47 -8.31 22.80
N ASP A 189 14.31 -8.18 22.15
CA ASP A 189 13.70 -9.28 21.42
C ASP A 189 14.57 -9.73 20.24
N LYS A 190 14.51 -11.03 19.92
CA LYS A 190 15.30 -11.62 18.84
C LYS A 190 14.53 -11.65 17.54
N ILE A 191 15.19 -11.26 16.46
CA ILE A 191 14.73 -11.41 15.09
C ILE A 191 15.73 -12.30 14.35
N LEU A 192 15.25 -13.41 13.78
CA LEU A 192 16.07 -14.35 13.03
C LEU A 192 15.74 -14.20 11.55
N VAL A 193 16.73 -13.89 10.72
CA VAL A 193 16.56 -13.80 9.27
C VAL A 193 17.47 -14.80 8.59
N THR A 194 16.88 -15.69 7.81
CA THR A 194 17.59 -16.81 7.17
C THR A 194 17.79 -16.52 5.68
N ASP A 195 19.03 -16.63 5.22
CA ASP A 195 19.39 -16.64 3.80
C ASP A 195 19.58 -18.08 3.29
N ALA A 196 20.20 -18.27 2.12
CA ALA A 196 20.46 -19.61 1.58
C ALA A 196 21.57 -20.39 2.31
N ALA A 197 22.40 -19.73 3.11
CA ALA A 197 23.59 -20.27 3.75
C ALA A 197 23.46 -20.41 5.27
N GLN A 198 22.86 -19.43 5.95
CA GLN A 198 22.82 -19.36 7.41
C GLN A 198 21.65 -18.51 7.93
N THR A 199 21.50 -18.51 9.26
CA THR A 199 20.57 -17.63 9.96
C THR A 199 21.35 -16.53 10.66
N HIS A 200 20.98 -15.28 10.37
CA HIS A 200 21.50 -14.09 11.01
C HIS A 200 20.56 -13.73 12.16
N THR A 201 21.11 -13.51 13.35
CA THR A 201 20.31 -13.15 14.53
C THR A 201 20.51 -11.67 14.81
N TYR A 202 19.42 -10.94 14.92
CA TYR A 202 19.37 -9.55 15.33
C TYR A 202 18.64 -9.41 16.66
N ARG A 203 18.93 -8.34 17.37
CA ARG A 203 18.28 -7.93 18.61
C ARG A 203 17.64 -6.57 18.41
N VAL A 204 16.35 -6.47 18.74
CA VAL A 204 15.62 -5.20 18.68
C VAL A 204 16.32 -4.18 19.57
N GLU A 205 16.61 -3.03 18.98
CA GLU A 205 17.18 -1.87 19.65
C GLU A 205 16.08 -0.82 19.94
N ALA A 206 15.23 -0.57 18.94
CA ALA A 206 14.17 0.45 19.05
C ALA A 206 12.92 0.07 18.26
N VAL A 207 11.76 0.50 18.77
CA VAL A 207 10.47 0.45 18.09
C VAL A 207 9.89 1.85 18.08
N GLU A 208 9.68 2.39 16.88
CA GLU A 208 9.33 3.80 16.66
C GLU A 208 8.04 3.91 15.85
N ILE A 209 7.15 4.81 16.27
CA ILE A 209 5.90 5.11 15.58
C ILE A 209 5.90 6.57 15.19
N MET A 210 5.77 6.84 13.90
CA MET A 210 5.85 8.19 13.33
C MET A 210 4.67 8.49 12.41
N PRO A 211 4.13 9.72 12.42
CA PRO A 211 3.02 10.08 11.54
C PRO A 211 3.49 10.06 10.08
N GLU A 212 2.62 9.59 9.18
CA GLU A 212 2.98 9.41 7.77
C GLU A 212 1.87 9.88 6.83
N ARG A 213 0.63 9.44 7.06
CA ARG A 213 -0.47 9.83 6.17
C ARG A 213 -0.93 11.24 6.46
N GLY A 214 -0.97 12.06 5.41
CA GLY A 214 -1.48 13.43 5.48
C GLY A 214 -0.44 14.41 6.02
N GLU A 215 0.74 13.91 6.39
CA GLU A 215 1.84 14.74 6.83
C GLU A 215 2.50 15.50 5.67
N PRO A 216 3.10 16.68 5.95
CA PRO A 216 3.88 17.43 4.97
C PRO A 216 5.03 16.60 4.38
N PHE A 217 5.44 16.94 3.16
CA PHE A 217 6.57 16.29 2.49
C PHE A 217 7.84 16.28 3.34
N SER A 218 8.12 17.34 4.09
CA SER A 218 9.30 17.42 4.97
C SER A 218 9.29 16.36 6.07
N VAL A 219 8.14 16.05 6.66
CA VAL A 219 7.99 15.01 7.70
C VAL A 219 8.21 13.64 7.08
N ARG A 220 7.63 13.40 5.90
CA ARG A 220 7.77 12.12 5.19
C ARG A 220 9.21 11.90 4.69
N LEU A 221 9.90 12.98 4.31
CA LEU A 221 11.33 12.96 3.98
C LEU A 221 12.18 12.68 5.22
N GLU A 222 11.84 13.23 6.38
CA GLU A 222 12.52 12.88 7.62
C GLU A 222 12.31 11.39 7.96
N ASN A 223 11.10 10.86 7.79
CA ASN A 223 10.80 9.44 8.00
C ASN A 223 11.58 8.52 7.05
N SER A 224 11.93 8.96 5.83
CA SER A 224 12.67 8.10 4.89
C SER A 224 14.08 7.76 5.39
N ARG A 225 14.65 8.58 6.29
CA ARG A 225 15.97 8.33 6.88
C ARG A 225 16.10 6.97 7.56
N TRP A 226 14.99 6.41 8.05
CA TRP A 226 14.97 5.12 8.74
C TRP A 226 15.30 3.93 7.84
N ILE A 227 15.12 4.08 6.53
CA ILE A 227 15.40 3.03 5.53
C ILE A 227 16.61 3.35 4.67
N GLU A 228 17.35 4.42 4.99
CA GLU A 228 18.58 4.77 4.30
C GLU A 228 19.72 3.82 4.67
N HIS A 229 20.77 3.84 3.85
CA HIS A 229 22.00 3.12 4.12
C HIS A 229 22.66 3.64 5.41
N THR A 230 23.35 2.76 6.12
CA THR A 230 24.06 3.05 7.37
C THR A 230 25.46 2.43 7.33
N ASP A 231 26.39 2.97 8.11
CA ASP A 231 27.77 2.46 8.11
C ASP A 231 27.94 1.17 8.94
N ASP A 232 27.00 0.88 9.84
CA ASP A 232 26.90 -0.35 10.61
C ASP A 232 25.98 -1.37 9.93
N GLU A 233 26.13 -2.65 10.29
CA GLU A 233 25.13 -3.66 9.97
C GLU A 233 23.91 -3.46 10.87
N ARG A 234 22.72 -3.34 10.25
CA ARG A 234 21.44 -3.32 10.96
C ARG A 234 20.30 -3.88 10.13
N LEU A 235 19.24 -4.28 10.82
CA LEU A 235 17.98 -4.69 10.23
C LEU A 235 16.90 -3.65 10.59
N THR A 236 16.15 -3.18 9.59
CA THR A 236 14.99 -2.33 9.78
C THR A 236 13.72 -3.01 9.27
N LEU A 237 12.74 -3.23 10.15
CA LEU A 237 11.41 -3.71 9.77
C LEU A 237 10.43 -2.54 9.68
N VAL A 238 9.60 -2.51 8.63
CA VAL A 238 8.71 -1.39 8.36
C VAL A 238 7.28 -1.86 8.09
N THR A 239 6.31 -1.26 8.79
CA THR A 239 4.90 -1.52 8.53
C THR A 239 4.02 -0.27 8.72
N CYS A 240 2.74 -0.39 8.38
CA CYS A 240 1.73 0.64 8.65
C CYS A 240 1.22 0.53 10.09
N TRP A 241 0.75 1.63 10.66
CA TRP A 241 0.12 1.64 11.99
C TRP A 241 -0.91 2.78 12.08
N PRO A 242 -1.93 2.77 12.94
CA PRO A 242 -2.46 1.63 13.69
C PRO A 242 -3.33 0.71 12.83
N TYR A 243 -3.70 -0.43 13.40
CA TYR A 243 -4.54 -1.45 12.76
C TYR A 243 -5.81 -0.88 12.14
N THR A 244 -6.36 0.17 12.73
CA THR A 244 -7.43 0.95 12.10
C THR A 244 -6.84 2.21 11.49
N GLY A 245 -6.82 2.23 10.16
CA GLY A 245 -6.57 3.46 9.44
C GLY A 245 -5.13 3.76 9.08
N ASN A 246 -4.06 3.05 9.47
CA ASN A 246 -2.73 3.17 8.84
C ASN A 246 -2.14 4.61 8.72
N SER A 247 -2.46 5.52 9.65
CA SER A 247 -2.02 6.93 9.61
C SER A 247 -0.54 7.15 9.91
N HIS A 248 0.12 6.17 10.49
CA HIS A 248 1.49 6.17 10.95
C HIS A 248 2.30 5.08 10.25
N ARG A 249 3.62 5.20 10.35
CA ARG A 249 4.60 4.15 10.11
C ARG A 249 5.03 3.59 11.46
N LEU A 250 5.18 2.27 11.53
CA LEU A 250 5.92 1.62 12.60
C LEU A 250 7.24 1.12 12.02
N VAL A 251 8.33 1.44 12.69
CA VAL A 251 9.69 1.04 12.35
C VAL A 251 10.31 0.31 13.53
N VAL A 252 10.86 -0.87 13.28
CA VAL A 252 11.69 -1.60 14.26
C VAL A 252 13.12 -1.58 13.76
N VAL A 253 14.05 -1.11 14.57
CA VAL A 253 15.48 -1.20 14.30
C VAL A 253 16.08 -2.28 15.19
N ALA A 254 16.89 -3.14 14.58
CA ALA A 254 17.59 -4.22 15.27
C ALA A 254 19.05 -4.29 14.83
N LEU A 255 19.93 -4.64 15.77
CA LEU A 255 21.38 -4.77 15.55
C LEU A 255 21.80 -6.24 15.62
N PRO A 256 22.92 -6.64 15.01
CA PRO A 256 23.43 -8.00 15.12
C PRO A 256 23.52 -8.45 16.59
N ALA A 257 23.02 -9.64 16.87
CA ALA A 257 23.17 -10.28 18.18
C ALA A 257 24.44 -11.13 18.18
N ASP A 258 25.35 -10.81 19.10
CA ASP A 258 26.59 -11.59 19.35
C ASP A 258 26.35 -13.10 19.52
#